data_AF-A0A537R598-F1
#
_entry.id   AF-A0A537R598-F1
#
_cell.length_a   1.000
_cell.length_b   1.000
_cell.length_c   1.000
_cell.angle_alpha   90.00
_cell.angle_beta   90.00
_cell.angle_gamma   90.00
#
_symmetry.space_group_name_H-M   'P 1'
#
loop_
_entity.id
_entity.type
_entity.pdbx_description
1 polymer ?
#
loop_
_entity_poly.entity_id
_entity_poly.type
_entity_poly.pdbx_seq_one_letter_code
_entity_poly.pdbx_strand_id
1 'polypeptide(L)'
;MQKIGVTVFGNVLDKHPIDAWGIDSAVASKISTRLSPRFDVRRIDYPVGTFLPVEQVKSVLSSDYKDHRAEIRDIARNITASQRCDLCIVVTKSSSMYSNTNQAISGLGILDNSNLLFENVFLFAIWEMRVFDGKTFEVLAHKRATSQDPPLMAAIRGPYRKVDKTWLPAPGQVAQSARLRNATAELVAQSLDPVVTELFTIR
;
A
#
# COMPACT_ATOMS: atom_id res chain seq x y z
N MET A 1 -3.61 6.23 7.68
CA MET A 1 -2.49 5.49 8.27
C MET A 1 -3.00 4.70 9.47
N GLN A 2 -2.47 3.49 9.67
CA GLN A 2 -2.78 2.63 10.81
C GLN A 2 -1.66 2.74 11.85
N LYS A 3 -2.01 2.96 13.11
CA LYS A 3 -1.14 2.68 14.25
C LYS A 3 -1.64 1.37 14.87
N ILE A 4 -0.76 0.39 14.97
CA ILE A 4 -1.09 -0.94 15.47
C ILE A 4 -0.18 -1.23 16.66
N GLY A 5 -0.78 -1.40 17.85
CA GLY A 5 -0.08 -1.94 19.01
C GLY A 5 -0.46 -3.39 19.18
N VAL A 6 0.53 -4.29 19.25
CA VAL A 6 0.34 -5.71 19.55
C VAL A 6 0.76 -5.92 21.00
N THR A 7 -0.22 -6.14 21.89
CA THR A 7 0.05 -6.41 23.30
C THR A 7 -0.44 -7.80 23.69
N VAL A 8 0.15 -8.38 24.74
CA VAL A 8 -0.27 -9.68 25.30
C VAL A 8 -1.74 -9.69 25.75
N PHE A 9 -2.37 -8.50 25.91
CA PHE A 9 -3.76 -8.32 26.34
C PHE A 9 -4.73 -7.88 25.22
N GLY A 10 -4.28 -7.83 23.97
CA GLY A 10 -5.09 -7.43 22.82
C GLY A 10 -4.39 -6.45 21.89
N ASN A 11 -4.97 -6.26 20.71
CA ASN A 11 -4.45 -5.35 19.68
C ASN A 11 -5.17 -4.01 19.74
N VAL A 12 -4.42 -2.91 19.64
CA VAL A 12 -4.98 -1.56 19.46
C VAL A 12 -4.72 -1.13 18.02
N LEU A 13 -5.78 -1.05 17.21
CA LEU A 13 -5.75 -0.50 15.86
C LEU A 13 -6.36 0.91 15.89
N ASP A 14 -5.54 1.91 15.61
CA ASP A 14 -5.94 3.31 15.57
C ASP A 14 -5.74 3.84 14.13
N LYS A 15 -6.83 4.25 13.47
CA LYS A 15 -6.84 4.64 12.05
C LYS A 15 -7.03 6.15 11.94
N HIS A 16 -6.10 6.79 11.24
CA HIS A 16 -6.15 8.24 10.99
C HIS A 16 -6.21 8.54 9.49
N PRO A 17 -7.05 9.48 9.03
CA PRO A 17 -6.98 9.98 7.66
C PRO A 17 -5.63 10.67 7.43
N ILE A 18 -5.06 10.46 6.26
CA ILE A 18 -3.75 11.03 5.87
C ILE A 18 -3.77 11.59 4.45
N ASP A 19 -4.96 11.94 3.94
CA ASP A 19 -5.15 12.46 2.59
C ASP A 19 -4.30 13.72 2.36
N ALA A 20 -4.17 14.56 3.39
CA ALA A 20 -3.32 15.74 3.41
C ALA A 20 -1.81 15.46 3.21
N TRP A 21 -1.36 14.20 3.30
CA TRP A 21 0.03 13.82 3.04
C TRP A 21 0.37 13.74 1.55
N GLY A 22 -0.63 13.71 0.67
CA GLY A 22 -0.42 13.72 -0.78
C GLY A 22 0.30 12.48 -1.34
N ILE A 23 0.24 11.35 -0.63
CA ILE A 23 0.94 10.11 -1.02
C ILE A 23 0.48 9.64 -2.42
N ASP A 24 -0.81 9.67 -2.70
CA ASP A 24 -1.36 9.23 -3.99
C ASP A 24 -0.84 10.08 -5.14
N SER A 25 -0.73 11.40 -4.92
CA SER A 25 -0.14 12.32 -5.90
C SER A 25 1.34 12.03 -6.12
N ALA A 26 2.11 11.81 -5.06
CA ALA A 26 3.52 11.45 -5.16
C ALA A 26 3.73 10.12 -5.90
N VAL A 27 2.88 9.12 -5.65
CA VAL A 27 2.87 7.82 -6.34
C VAL A 27 2.61 8.02 -7.84
N ALA A 28 1.54 8.74 -8.19
CA ALA A 28 1.18 9.00 -9.58
C ALA A 28 2.30 9.76 -10.32
N SER A 29 2.86 10.81 -9.71
CA SER A 29 3.98 11.57 -10.29
C SER A 29 5.21 10.69 -10.52
N LYS A 30 5.59 9.85 -9.55
CA LYS A 30 6.76 8.98 -9.70
C LYS A 30 6.56 7.90 -10.78
N ILE A 31 5.38 7.29 -10.85
CA ILE A 31 5.03 6.34 -11.92
C ILE A 31 5.09 7.04 -13.27
N SER A 32 4.50 8.23 -13.39
CA SER A 32 4.55 9.04 -14.61
C SER A 32 5.99 9.29 -15.03
N THR A 33 6.84 9.85 -14.15
CA THR A 33 8.25 10.12 -14.47
C THR A 33 9.00 8.88 -14.93
N ARG A 34 8.74 7.72 -14.34
CA ARG A 34 9.38 6.45 -14.72
C ARG A 34 8.96 5.94 -16.09
N LEU A 35 7.70 6.14 -16.46
CA LEU A 35 7.10 5.58 -17.68
C LEU A 35 7.07 6.57 -18.85
N SER A 36 7.17 7.89 -18.61
CA SER A 36 7.18 8.94 -19.63
C SER A 36 8.20 8.77 -20.76
N PRO A 37 9.37 8.13 -20.59
CA PRO A 37 10.26 7.85 -21.72
C PRO A 37 9.70 6.88 -22.78
N ARG A 38 8.67 6.09 -22.42
CA ARG A 38 8.10 5.03 -23.29
C ARG A 38 6.60 5.17 -23.52
N PHE A 39 5.89 5.86 -22.64
CA PHE A 39 4.44 5.96 -22.64
C PHE A 39 4.00 7.41 -22.44
N ASP A 40 2.89 7.80 -23.05
CA ASP A 40 2.15 8.99 -22.62
C ASP A 40 1.34 8.63 -21.37
N VAL A 41 1.74 9.17 -20.21
CA VAL A 41 1.16 8.82 -18.92
C VAL A 41 0.40 10.01 -18.36
N ARG A 42 -0.87 9.77 -18.03
CA ARG A 42 -1.75 10.75 -17.41
C ARG A 42 -2.41 10.18 -16.18
N ARG A 43 -2.45 10.99 -15.13
CA ARG A 43 -3.28 10.73 -13.95
C ARG A 43 -4.74 10.92 -14.33
N ILE A 44 -5.60 10.02 -13.86
CA ILE A 44 -7.05 10.15 -13.99
C ILE A 44 -7.59 10.46 -12.60
N ASP A 45 -8.24 11.60 -12.47
CA ASP A 45 -8.89 11.99 -11.22
C ASP A 45 -10.22 11.26 -11.08
N TYR A 46 -10.56 10.92 -9.84
CA TYR A 46 -11.78 10.21 -9.48
C TYR A 46 -12.27 10.70 -8.11
N PRO A 47 -13.57 10.54 -7.79
CA PRO A 47 -14.10 10.97 -6.50
C PRO A 47 -13.42 10.27 -5.32
N VAL A 48 -13.08 11.04 -4.28
CA VAL A 48 -12.57 10.48 -3.03
C VAL A 48 -13.56 9.45 -2.50
N GLY A 49 -13.05 8.30 -2.08
CA GLY A 49 -13.86 7.23 -1.53
C GLY A 49 -14.31 6.16 -2.53
N THR A 50 -14.06 6.34 -3.83
CA THR A 50 -14.47 5.38 -4.88
C THR A 50 -13.94 3.96 -4.62
N PHE A 51 -12.74 3.82 -4.05
CA PHE A 51 -12.14 2.53 -3.72
C PHE A 51 -12.42 2.02 -2.29
N LEU A 52 -13.19 2.76 -1.46
CA LEU A 52 -13.52 2.32 -0.09
C LEU A 52 -14.12 0.91 -0.01
N PRO A 53 -15.01 0.46 -0.92
CA PRO A 53 -15.58 -0.88 -0.85
C PRO A 53 -14.57 -2.03 -0.96
N VAL A 54 -13.37 -1.75 -1.50
CA VAL A 54 -12.29 -2.73 -1.72
C VAL A 54 -11.10 -2.49 -0.80
N GLU A 55 -11.13 -1.48 0.07
CA GLU A 55 -10.10 -1.26 1.08
C GLU A 55 -10.19 -2.30 2.21
N GLN A 56 -9.36 -3.34 2.13
CA GLN A 56 -9.33 -4.40 3.14
C GLN A 56 -8.38 -4.14 4.31
N VAL A 57 -8.82 -4.52 5.50
CA VAL A 57 -7.97 -4.73 6.70
C VAL A 57 -8.12 -6.17 7.23
N LYS A 58 -8.66 -7.10 6.44
CA LYS A 58 -8.90 -8.48 6.87
C LYS A 58 -7.77 -9.41 6.42
N SER A 59 -7.49 -10.42 7.25
CA SER A 59 -6.54 -11.48 6.93
C SER A 59 -7.06 -12.33 5.77
N VAL A 60 -6.18 -12.76 4.87
CA VAL A 60 -6.50 -13.78 3.84
C VAL A 60 -6.94 -15.11 4.45
N LEU A 61 -6.61 -15.35 5.72
CA LEU A 61 -7.02 -16.54 6.47
C LEU A 61 -8.36 -16.35 7.21
N SER A 62 -8.97 -15.17 7.15
CA SER A 62 -10.26 -14.94 7.79
C SER A 62 -11.40 -15.56 6.96
N SER A 63 -12.41 -16.11 7.64
CA SER A 63 -13.63 -16.65 7.01
C SER A 63 -14.35 -15.64 6.12
N ASP A 64 -14.17 -14.35 6.41
CA ASP A 64 -14.82 -13.24 5.71
C ASP A 64 -13.90 -12.58 4.67
N TYR A 65 -12.79 -13.23 4.30
CA TYR A 65 -11.92 -12.71 3.25
C TYR A 65 -12.67 -12.72 1.92
N LYS A 66 -12.70 -11.55 1.26
CA LYS A 66 -13.24 -11.41 -0.09
C LYS A 66 -12.13 -11.11 -1.07
N ASP A 67 -12.08 -11.81 -2.18
CA ASP A 67 -11.21 -11.43 -3.28
C ASP A 67 -11.84 -10.27 -4.06
N HIS A 68 -11.23 -9.08 -3.99
CA HIS A 68 -11.76 -7.86 -4.62
C HIS A 68 -11.24 -7.60 -6.04
N ARG A 69 -10.56 -8.56 -6.67
CA ARG A 69 -9.95 -8.36 -8.00
C ARG A 69 -10.98 -7.94 -9.05
N ALA A 70 -12.18 -8.52 -9.03
CA ALA A 70 -13.25 -8.17 -9.95
C ALA A 70 -13.76 -6.75 -9.69
N GLU A 71 -14.01 -6.37 -8.44
CA GLU A 71 -14.50 -5.04 -8.09
C GLU A 71 -13.47 -3.95 -8.40
N ILE A 72 -12.18 -4.18 -8.16
CA ILE A 72 -11.11 -3.23 -8.52
C ILE A 72 -11.11 -3.00 -10.03
N ARG A 73 -11.23 -4.07 -10.83
CA ARG A 73 -11.32 -3.97 -12.29
C ARG A 73 -12.56 -3.19 -12.72
N ASP A 74 -13.71 -3.47 -12.12
CA ASP A 74 -14.98 -2.83 -12.51
C ASP A 74 -14.99 -1.34 -12.13
N ILE A 75 -14.41 -0.97 -10.97
CA ILE A 75 -14.15 0.42 -10.60
C ILE A 75 -13.24 1.10 -11.62
N ALA A 76 -12.10 0.47 -11.96
CA ALA A 76 -11.16 1.02 -12.94
C ALA A 76 -11.80 1.22 -14.31
N ARG A 77 -12.63 0.25 -14.74
CA ARG A 77 -13.43 0.34 -15.97
C ARG A 77 -14.38 1.53 -15.92
N ASN A 78 -15.14 1.69 -14.85
CA ASN A 78 -16.10 2.79 -14.72
C ASN A 78 -15.43 4.17 -14.75
N ILE A 79 -14.25 4.31 -14.15
CA ILE A 79 -13.50 5.58 -14.14
C ILE A 79 -12.89 5.88 -15.52
N THR A 80 -12.40 4.85 -16.22
CA THR A 80 -11.53 5.03 -17.39
C THR A 80 -12.18 4.69 -18.73
N ALA A 81 -13.42 4.20 -18.76
CA ALA A 81 -14.10 3.78 -20.00
C ALA A 81 -14.12 4.87 -21.10
N SER A 82 -14.26 6.15 -20.73
CA SER A 82 -14.28 7.27 -21.69
C SER A 82 -12.88 7.81 -22.04
N GLN A 83 -11.84 7.28 -21.41
CA GLN A 83 -10.49 7.85 -21.42
C GLN A 83 -9.64 7.32 -22.59
N ARG A 84 -10.08 6.29 -23.31
CA ARG A 84 -9.37 5.72 -24.49
C ARG A 84 -7.88 5.42 -24.23
N CYS A 85 -7.53 4.98 -23.03
CA CYS A 85 -6.16 4.58 -22.71
C CYS A 85 -5.87 3.19 -23.27
N ASP A 86 -4.61 2.91 -23.66
CA ASP A 86 -4.19 1.56 -24.05
C ASP A 86 -3.94 0.66 -22.83
N LEU A 87 -3.47 1.26 -21.74
CA LEU A 87 -3.21 0.59 -20.46
C LEU A 87 -3.85 1.40 -19.32
N CYS A 88 -4.37 0.70 -18.32
CA CYS A 88 -4.84 1.31 -17.07
C CYS A 88 -4.01 0.78 -15.90
N ILE A 89 -3.32 1.68 -15.20
CA ILE A 89 -2.55 1.34 -13.99
C ILE A 89 -3.40 1.67 -12.77
N VAL A 90 -3.55 0.69 -11.89
CA VAL A 90 -4.26 0.85 -10.62
C VAL A 90 -3.33 0.47 -9.48
N VAL A 91 -3.16 1.39 -8.53
CA VAL A 91 -2.40 1.18 -7.30
C VAL A 91 -3.38 1.14 -6.14
N THR A 92 -3.30 0.09 -5.33
CA THR A 92 -4.22 -0.14 -4.21
C THR A 92 -3.46 -0.52 -2.94
N LYS A 93 -4.00 -0.15 -1.79
CA LYS A 93 -3.58 -0.71 -0.50
C LYS A 93 -3.76 -2.23 -0.55
N SER A 94 -2.87 -2.97 0.11
CA SER A 94 -2.97 -4.42 0.25
C SER A 94 -2.84 -4.80 1.74
N SER A 95 -3.00 -6.08 2.06
CA SER A 95 -2.93 -6.60 3.44
C SER A 95 -1.93 -7.73 3.58
N SER A 96 -1.19 -7.78 4.69
CA SER A 96 -0.16 -8.77 4.99
C SER A 96 -0.36 -9.34 6.37
N MET A 97 0.04 -10.59 6.58
CA MET A 97 0.23 -11.10 7.94
C MET A 97 1.50 -10.50 8.52
N TYR A 98 1.45 -10.15 9.80
CA TYR A 98 2.65 -9.80 10.54
C TYR A 98 3.38 -11.07 10.98
N SER A 99 4.61 -11.26 10.49
CA SER A 99 5.43 -12.45 10.74
C SER A 99 4.62 -13.74 10.51
N ASN A 100 4.75 -14.72 11.40
CA ASN A 100 3.99 -15.96 11.41
C ASN A 100 2.76 -15.88 12.34
N THR A 101 2.26 -14.67 12.64
CA THR A 101 1.08 -14.47 13.49
C THR A 101 -0.20 -14.38 12.65
N ASN A 102 -1.36 -14.64 13.26
CA ASN A 102 -2.67 -14.47 12.60
C ASN A 102 -3.12 -13.00 12.46
N GLN A 103 -2.23 -12.04 12.73
CA GLN A 103 -2.57 -10.62 12.72
C GLN A 103 -2.34 -10.03 11.33
N ALA A 104 -3.39 -9.44 10.76
CA ALA A 104 -3.31 -8.72 9.50
C ALA A 104 -3.02 -7.24 9.73
N ILE A 105 -2.09 -6.73 8.93
CA ILE A 105 -1.76 -5.31 8.80
C ILE A 105 -2.00 -4.89 7.35
N SER A 106 -2.35 -3.63 7.10
CA SER A 106 -2.77 -3.22 5.75
C SER A 106 -2.44 -1.76 5.43
N GLY A 107 -2.22 -1.47 4.16
CA GLY A 107 -1.94 -0.12 3.70
C GLY A 107 -0.69 0.46 4.37
N LEU A 108 -0.77 1.70 4.83
CA LEU A 108 0.34 2.45 5.42
C LEU A 108 0.19 2.49 6.94
N GLY A 109 1.25 2.20 7.69
CA GLY A 109 1.16 2.20 9.14
C GLY A 109 2.47 2.09 9.91
N ILE A 110 2.34 2.22 11.23
CA ILE A 110 3.39 1.94 12.21
C ILE A 110 2.89 0.86 13.17
N LEU A 111 3.69 -0.18 13.37
CA LEU A 111 3.41 -1.34 14.20
C LEU A 111 4.37 -1.33 15.40
N ASP A 112 3.85 -1.43 16.61
CA ASP A 112 4.63 -1.74 17.82
C ASP A 112 4.33 -3.18 18.26
N ASN A 113 5.33 -4.05 18.15
CA ASN A 113 5.33 -5.41 18.69
C ASN A 113 6.51 -5.59 19.68
N SER A 114 6.86 -4.53 20.39
CA SER A 114 7.92 -4.57 21.39
C SER A 114 7.50 -5.38 22.61
N ASN A 115 8.45 -6.09 23.22
CA ASN A 115 8.28 -6.77 24.50
C ASN A 115 9.38 -6.33 25.49
N LEU A 116 9.47 -6.98 26.65
CA LEU A 116 10.45 -6.62 27.69
C LEU A 116 11.91 -6.80 27.25
N LEU A 117 12.17 -7.66 26.26
CA LEU A 117 13.53 -8.02 25.82
C LEU A 117 13.92 -7.37 24.49
N PHE A 118 12.95 -7.08 23.62
CA PHE A 118 13.20 -6.60 22.26
C PHE A 118 12.27 -5.45 21.90
N GLU A 119 12.87 -4.38 21.39
CA GLU A 119 12.14 -3.28 20.76
C GLU A 119 11.92 -3.60 19.27
N ASN A 120 10.64 -3.65 18.88
CA ASN A 120 10.21 -4.08 17.55
C ASN A 120 9.12 -3.14 17.06
N VAL A 121 9.54 -1.95 16.64
CA VAL A 121 8.66 -0.97 15.99
C VAL A 121 8.96 -0.93 14.49
N PHE A 122 7.93 -1.03 13.66
CA PHE A 122 8.06 -1.08 12.21
C PHE A 122 7.17 -0.04 11.54
N LEU A 123 7.75 0.84 10.74
CA LEU A 123 7.02 1.61 9.76
C LEU A 123 6.85 0.73 8.52
N PHE A 124 5.64 0.61 7.98
CA PHE A 124 5.33 -0.26 6.85
C PHE A 124 4.44 0.41 5.80
N ALA A 125 4.57 -0.06 4.57
CA ALA A 125 3.74 0.32 3.44
C ALA A 125 3.38 -0.93 2.62
N ILE A 126 2.13 -1.37 2.70
CA ILE A 126 1.63 -2.57 2.04
C ILE A 126 0.66 -2.15 0.93
N TRP A 127 1.11 -2.32 -0.30
CA TRP A 127 0.39 -1.90 -1.50
C TRP A 127 0.74 -2.82 -2.67
N GLU A 128 -0.06 -2.74 -3.72
CA GLU A 128 0.12 -3.50 -4.95
C GLU A 128 -0.31 -2.69 -6.17
N MET A 129 0.21 -3.07 -7.33
CA MET A 129 -0.08 -2.47 -8.62
C MET A 129 -0.62 -3.52 -9.58
N ARG A 130 -1.67 -3.13 -10.31
CA ARG A 130 -2.24 -3.87 -11.43
C ARG A 130 -2.14 -3.04 -12.70
N VAL A 131 -1.81 -3.69 -13.80
CA VAL A 131 -1.89 -3.13 -15.15
C VAL A 131 -3.01 -3.87 -15.85
N PHE A 132 -3.99 -3.13 -16.33
CA PHE A 132 -5.11 -3.64 -17.12
C PHE A 132 -4.95 -3.24 -18.59
N ASP A 133 -5.48 -4.08 -19.48
CA ASP A 133 -5.76 -3.66 -20.86
C ASP A 133 -6.82 -2.56 -20.84
N GLY A 134 -6.59 -1.47 -21.56
CA GLY A 134 -7.49 -0.31 -21.53
C GLY A 134 -8.81 -0.51 -22.30
N LYS A 135 -8.93 -1.57 -23.12
CA LYS A 135 -10.14 -1.89 -23.89
C LYS A 135 -10.94 -3.02 -23.23
N THR A 136 -10.27 -4.13 -22.88
CA THR A 136 -10.93 -5.32 -22.32
C THR A 136 -10.97 -5.32 -20.79
N PHE A 137 -10.06 -4.57 -20.15
CA PHE A 137 -9.79 -4.62 -18.72
C PHE A 137 -9.33 -6.00 -18.22
N GLU A 138 -8.73 -6.79 -19.10
CA GLU A 138 -7.99 -7.98 -18.68
C GLU A 138 -6.77 -7.59 -17.85
N VAL A 139 -6.46 -8.39 -16.82
CA VAL A 139 -5.27 -8.19 -16.00
C VAL A 139 -4.05 -8.59 -16.82
N LEU A 140 -3.31 -7.58 -17.24
CA LEU A 140 -2.13 -7.73 -18.07
C LEU A 140 -0.87 -8.00 -17.24
N ALA A 141 -0.80 -7.41 -16.04
CA ALA A 141 0.26 -7.68 -15.07
C ALA A 141 -0.20 -7.30 -13.66
N HIS A 142 0.36 -7.95 -12.64
CA HIS A 142 0.11 -7.65 -11.24
C HIS A 142 1.37 -7.90 -10.42
N LYS A 143 1.69 -6.95 -9.54
CA LYS A 143 2.79 -7.10 -8.60
C LYS A 143 2.46 -6.41 -7.30
N ARG A 144 2.77 -7.12 -6.22
CA ARG A 144 2.76 -6.57 -4.87
C ARG A 144 4.13 -6.03 -4.52
N ALA A 145 4.18 -4.89 -3.84
CA ALA A 145 5.43 -4.40 -3.29
C ALA A 145 5.95 -5.37 -2.23
N THR A 146 7.23 -5.73 -2.31
CA THR A 146 7.87 -6.68 -1.39
C THR A 146 8.82 -5.96 -0.44
N SER A 147 9.16 -6.63 0.67
CA SER A 147 10.29 -6.20 1.50
C SER A 147 11.61 -6.35 0.73
N GLN A 148 12.64 -5.64 1.18
CA GLN A 148 14.02 -5.87 0.76
C GLN A 148 14.62 -7.11 1.44
N ASP A 149 14.07 -7.51 2.59
CA ASP A 149 14.51 -8.70 3.32
C ASP A 149 14.05 -9.99 2.62
N PRO A 150 14.85 -11.08 2.70
CA PRO A 150 14.44 -12.39 2.18
C PRO A 150 13.10 -12.84 2.78
N PRO A 151 12.21 -13.53 2.03
CA PRO A 151 10.85 -13.85 2.49
C PRO A 151 10.76 -14.59 3.84
N LEU A 152 11.73 -15.43 4.16
CA LEU A 152 11.78 -16.17 5.44
C LEU A 152 12.24 -15.32 6.63
N MET A 153 12.91 -14.19 6.37
CA MET A 153 13.41 -13.26 7.39
C MET A 153 12.56 -11.99 7.50
N ALA A 154 11.67 -11.76 6.52
CA ALA A 154 10.83 -10.57 6.47
C ALA A 154 9.80 -10.56 7.61
N ALA A 155 9.88 -9.56 8.49
CA ALA A 155 8.89 -9.34 9.55
C ALA A 155 7.50 -9.00 8.98
N ILE A 156 7.47 -8.31 7.83
CA ILE A 156 6.26 -7.90 7.13
C ILE A 156 6.41 -8.26 5.64
N ARG A 157 5.40 -8.92 5.04
CA ARG A 157 5.39 -9.20 3.60
C ARG A 157 4.92 -7.97 2.80
N GLY A 158 5.80 -6.97 2.75
CA GLY A 158 5.65 -5.68 2.09
C GLY A 158 6.79 -4.74 2.52
N PRO A 159 6.99 -3.58 1.87
CA PRO A 159 7.98 -2.59 2.31
C PRO A 159 7.82 -2.24 3.79
N TYR A 160 8.91 -2.33 4.54
CA TYR A 160 8.97 -1.88 5.92
C TYR A 160 10.37 -1.41 6.28
N ARG A 161 10.46 -0.74 7.43
CA ARG A 161 11.72 -0.43 8.10
C ARG A 161 11.53 -0.48 9.61
N LYS A 162 12.55 -1.00 10.29
CA LYS A 162 12.60 -0.96 11.76
C LYS A 162 12.89 0.47 12.22
N VAL A 163 12.15 0.94 13.21
CA VAL A 163 12.31 2.26 13.83
C VAL A 163 12.31 2.10 15.35
N ASP A 164 12.58 3.19 16.06
CA ASP A 164 12.53 3.24 17.52
C ASP A 164 11.14 3.73 18.03
N LYS A 165 10.85 3.52 19.32
CA LYS A 165 9.57 3.88 19.95
C LYS A 165 9.28 5.38 19.94
N THR A 166 10.27 6.25 19.78
CA THR A 166 10.03 7.71 19.66
C THR A 166 9.29 8.08 18.38
N TRP A 167 9.15 7.15 17.42
CA TRP A 167 8.33 7.31 16.23
C TRP A 167 6.84 7.11 16.48
N LEU A 168 6.47 6.47 17.60
CA LEU A 168 5.07 6.21 17.91
C LEU A 168 4.38 7.56 18.20
N PRO A 169 3.40 7.96 17.38
CA PRO A 169 2.71 9.22 17.58
C PRO A 169 1.83 9.11 18.83
N ALA A 170 1.69 10.22 19.55
CA ALA A 170 0.65 10.33 20.56
C ALA A 170 -0.74 10.09 19.91
N PRO A 171 -1.75 9.61 20.67
CA PRO A 171 -3.10 9.44 20.16
C PRO A 171 -3.61 10.71 19.46
N GLY A 172 -4.21 10.58 18.27
CA GLY A 172 -4.70 11.72 17.49
C GLY A 172 -3.63 12.55 16.76
N GLN A 173 -2.34 12.29 16.98
CA GLN A 173 -1.24 13.11 16.43
C GLN A 173 -0.60 12.50 15.16
N VAL A 174 -1.15 11.41 14.63
CA VAL A 174 -0.59 10.72 13.45
C VAL A 174 -0.48 11.68 12.27
N ALA A 175 -1.58 12.32 11.88
CA ALA A 175 -1.64 13.17 10.69
C ALA A 175 -0.71 14.39 10.75
N GLN A 176 -0.35 14.85 11.96
CA GLN A 176 0.50 16.02 12.20
C GLN A 176 1.99 15.67 12.19
N SER A 177 2.35 14.39 12.22
CA SER A 177 3.75 13.96 12.24
C SER A 177 4.41 14.08 10.87
N ALA A 178 5.14 15.18 10.66
CA ALA A 178 5.97 15.36 9.46
C ALA A 178 7.02 14.23 9.31
N ARG A 179 7.53 13.72 10.44
CA ARG A 179 8.48 12.59 10.48
C ARG A 179 7.87 11.33 9.88
N LEU A 180 6.65 10.96 10.29
CA LEU A 180 5.96 9.79 9.74
C LEU A 180 5.55 10.00 8.29
N ARG A 181 5.04 11.20 7.95
CA ARG A 181 4.68 11.55 6.58
C ARG A 181 5.85 11.34 5.61
N ASN A 182 6.97 12.00 5.89
CA ASN A 182 8.13 12.00 4.99
C ASN A 182 8.71 10.59 4.86
N ALA A 183 8.85 9.88 5.98
CA ALA A 183 9.32 8.51 5.99
C ALA A 183 8.42 7.52 5.24
N THR A 184 7.10 7.70 5.34
CA THR A 184 6.13 6.86 4.63
C THR A 184 6.22 7.13 3.13
N ALA A 185 6.28 8.40 2.72
CA ALA A 185 6.45 8.79 1.33
C ALA A 185 7.74 8.22 0.73
N GLU A 186 8.84 8.31 1.47
CA GLU A 186 10.14 7.74 1.08
C GLU A 186 10.06 6.21 0.91
N LEU A 187 9.49 5.50 1.90
CA LEU A 187 9.35 4.05 1.85
C LEU A 187 8.51 3.59 0.65
N VAL A 188 7.39 4.27 0.38
CA VAL A 188 6.56 4.02 -0.80
C VAL A 188 7.36 4.28 -2.08
N ALA A 189 8.03 5.43 -2.17
CA ALA A 189 8.84 5.79 -3.33
C ALA A 189 9.93 4.75 -3.62
N GLN A 190 10.72 4.35 -2.64
CA GLN A 190 11.78 3.34 -2.82
C GLN A 190 11.22 2.00 -3.31
N SER A 191 10.03 1.61 -2.83
CA SER A 191 9.38 0.38 -3.27
C SER A 191 8.73 0.43 -4.65
N LEU A 192 8.43 1.63 -5.18
CA LEU A 192 7.75 1.80 -6.48
C LEU A 192 8.65 1.42 -7.65
N ASP A 193 9.93 1.81 -7.59
CA ASP A 193 10.87 1.63 -8.70
C ASP A 193 11.04 0.17 -9.16
N PRO A 194 11.30 -0.81 -8.26
CA PRO A 194 11.40 -2.21 -8.69
C PRO A 194 10.06 -2.76 -9.21
N VAL A 195 8.93 -2.35 -8.62
CA VAL A 195 7.59 -2.79 -9.06
C VAL A 195 7.28 -2.30 -10.47
N VAL A 196 7.48 -1.00 -10.74
CA VAL A 196 7.27 -0.43 -12.08
C VAL A 196 8.22 -1.06 -13.09
N THR A 197 9.49 -1.25 -12.72
CA THR A 197 10.46 -1.88 -13.61
C THR A 197 9.97 -3.26 -14.02
N GLU A 198 9.70 -4.15 -13.06
CA GLU A 198 9.28 -5.53 -13.33
C GLU A 198 8.02 -5.62 -14.20
N LEU A 199 6.99 -4.80 -13.89
CA LEU A 199 5.73 -4.82 -14.63
C LEU A 199 5.84 -4.35 -16.09
N PHE A 200 6.88 -3.57 -16.42
CA PHE A 200 7.08 -2.96 -17.74
C PHE A 200 8.41 -3.37 -18.43
N THR A 201 9.12 -4.38 -17.91
CA THR A 201 10.42 -4.83 -18.48
C THR A 201 10.27 -5.52 -19.85
N ILE A 202 9.09 -6.06 -20.20
CA ILE A 202 8.88 -6.93 -21.38
C ILE A 202 7.91 -6.33 -22.42
N ARG A 203 7.49 -5.06 -22.26
CA ARG A 203 6.44 -4.44 -23.09
C ARG A 203 6.90 -3.17 -23.77
#